data_AF-A0A852SPU7-F1
#
_entry.id   AF-A0A852SPU7-F1
#
_cell.length_a   1.000
_cell.length_b   1.000
_cell.length_c   1.000
_cell.angle_alpha   90.00
_cell.angle_beta   90.00
_cell.angle_gamma   90.00
#
_symmetry.space_group_name_H-M   'P 1'
#
loop_
_entity.id
_entity.type
_entity.pdbx_description
1 polymer ?
#
loop_
_entity_poly.entity_id
_entity_poly.type
_entity_poly.pdbx_seq_one_letter_code
_entity_poly.pdbx_strand_id
1 'polypeptide(L)'
;MVDAVRDVRLLVPLVAHAGDEGVTATGLRVDKTQELSLVTVAGPGGRTVLPAFTSVAALGAWNPSARPIPVAAPRMALAAVAEGTELIVLDPGSATEFVLRRPAVWAIARSAPWLPAVDDPEVVAAFEASVADEPAVAALRLVAGDPGYRMLGHDVVVVLALVPGLDQAALGALTSRLQERWAAHPLIAERVDSLGVRLTAVG
;
A
#
# COMPACT_ATOMS: atom_id res chain seq x y z
N MET A 1 -3.58 1.20 -13.76
CA MET A 1 -4.61 0.50 -12.96
C MET A 1 -5.22 1.41 -11.91
N VAL A 2 -4.43 2.09 -11.09
CA VAL A 2 -4.93 3.01 -10.05
C VAL A 2 -5.84 4.12 -10.62
N ASP A 3 -5.48 4.72 -11.76
CA ASP A 3 -6.36 5.70 -12.43
C ASP A 3 -7.70 5.07 -12.84
N ALA A 4 -7.69 3.85 -13.36
CA ALA A 4 -8.93 3.13 -13.72
C ALA A 4 -9.80 2.81 -12.49
N VAL A 5 -9.20 2.65 -11.31
CA VAL A 5 -9.94 2.44 -10.06
C VAL A 5 -10.57 3.74 -9.55
N ARG A 6 -9.91 4.89 -9.73
CA ARG A 6 -10.33 6.19 -9.17
C ARG A 6 -11.75 6.59 -9.57
N ASP A 7 -12.15 6.29 -10.80
CA ASP A 7 -13.41 6.79 -11.38
C ASP A 7 -14.55 5.76 -11.36
N VAL A 8 -14.33 4.60 -10.72
CA VAL A 8 -15.33 3.52 -10.67
C VAL A 8 -15.95 3.34 -9.29
N ARG A 9 -17.03 2.57 -9.25
CA ARG A 9 -17.57 2.01 -8.02
C ARG A 9 -17.03 0.60 -7.84
N LEU A 10 -16.58 0.31 -6.63
CA LEU A 10 -16.19 -1.03 -6.20
C LEU A 10 -17.25 -1.56 -5.24
N LEU A 11 -17.34 -2.88 -5.14
CA LEU A 11 -18.20 -3.54 -4.17
C LEU A 11 -17.42 -3.72 -2.87
N VAL A 12 -17.93 -3.17 -1.78
CA VAL A 12 -17.42 -3.43 -0.43
C VAL A 12 -18.33 -4.51 0.20
N PRO A 13 -17.77 -5.52 0.88
CA PRO A 13 -18.57 -6.56 1.50
C PRO A 13 -19.28 -6.04 2.74
N LEU A 14 -20.60 -6.21 2.81
CA LEU A 14 -21.32 -6.16 4.08
C LEU A 14 -21.52 -7.59 4.58
N VAL A 15 -20.87 -7.92 5.69
CA VAL A 15 -21.02 -9.20 6.38
C VAL A 15 -21.87 -8.97 7.62
N ALA A 16 -22.95 -9.73 7.78
CA ALA A 16 -23.72 -9.70 9.02
C ALA A 16 -22.86 -10.33 10.12
N HIS A 17 -22.49 -9.56 11.15
CA HIS A 17 -21.95 -10.14 12.37
C HIS A 17 -23.10 -10.82 13.13
N ALA A 18 -23.05 -12.13 13.28
CA ALA A 18 -23.90 -12.83 14.24
C ALA A 18 -23.36 -12.55 15.64
N GLY A 19 -23.97 -11.59 16.33
CA GLY A 19 -23.72 -11.30 17.75
C GLY A 19 -22.94 -10.02 18.02
N ASP A 20 -23.67 -8.92 18.15
CA ASP A 20 -23.49 -7.99 19.25
C ASP A 20 -24.87 -7.36 19.53
N GLU A 21 -25.71 -8.10 20.27
CA GLU A 21 -26.84 -7.51 20.97
C GLU A 21 -26.28 -6.64 22.11
N GLY A 22 -25.70 -5.50 21.76
CA GLY A 22 -25.37 -4.43 22.67
C GLY A 22 -26.55 -3.48 22.78
N VAL A 23 -27.30 -3.57 23.88
CA VAL A 23 -28.34 -2.60 24.23
C VAL A 23 -27.68 -1.24 24.41
N THR A 24 -27.98 -0.27 23.54
CA THR A 24 -27.70 1.14 23.84
C THR A 24 -28.58 1.57 25.01
N ALA A 25 -28.00 2.17 26.06
CA ALA A 25 -28.69 2.53 27.30
C ALA A 25 -29.80 3.60 27.16
N THR A 26 -30.16 4.06 25.96
CA THR A 26 -31.07 5.21 25.76
C THR A 26 -32.19 5.02 24.75
N GLY A 27 -32.37 3.83 24.14
CA GLY A 27 -33.55 3.56 23.30
C GLY A 27 -33.76 4.50 22.11
N LEU A 28 -32.72 5.20 21.67
CA LEU A 28 -32.76 6.03 20.46
C LEU A 28 -32.33 5.21 19.23
N ARG A 29 -33.19 5.18 18.22
CA ARG A 29 -32.81 4.79 16.86
C ARG A 29 -31.80 5.80 16.34
N VAL A 30 -30.52 5.46 16.44
CA VAL A 30 -29.49 6.14 15.67
C VAL A 30 -29.63 5.67 14.23
N ASP A 31 -29.99 6.60 13.36
CA ASP A 31 -30.01 6.38 11.92
C ASP A 31 -28.55 6.21 11.44
N LYS A 32 -28.04 4.97 11.46
CA LYS A 32 -26.66 4.58 11.05
C LYS A 32 -26.40 4.73 9.54
N THR A 33 -27.22 5.51 8.84
CA THR A 33 -27.25 5.55 7.36
C THR A 33 -26.10 6.37 6.76
N GLN A 34 -25.31 7.09 7.57
CA GLN A 34 -24.24 7.98 7.08
C GLN A 34 -22.81 7.46 7.33
N GLU A 35 -22.61 6.53 8.26
CA GLU A 35 -21.29 5.95 8.57
C GLU A 35 -21.09 4.66 7.77
N LEU A 36 -20.11 4.66 6.85
CA LEU A 36 -19.66 3.46 6.17
C LEU A 36 -18.90 2.60 7.20
N SER A 37 -19.51 1.54 7.71
CA SER A 37 -18.78 0.52 8.48
C SER A 37 -18.08 -0.41 7.49
N LEU A 38 -16.79 -0.19 7.27
CA LEU A 38 -15.99 -1.03 6.40
C LEU A 38 -15.58 -2.31 7.13
N VAL A 39 -15.79 -3.47 6.50
CA VAL A 39 -15.25 -4.72 7.01
C VAL A 39 -13.78 -4.78 6.64
N THR A 40 -12.91 -4.84 7.63
CA THR A 40 -11.48 -5.10 7.43
C THR A 40 -11.14 -6.52 7.83
N VAL A 41 -10.09 -7.09 7.22
CA VAL A 41 -9.60 -8.43 7.51
C VAL A 41 -8.09 -8.43 7.69
N ALA A 42 -7.56 -9.48 8.30
CA ALA A 42 -6.13 -9.73 8.27
C ALA A 42 -5.68 -10.00 6.84
N GLY A 43 -4.73 -9.21 6.36
CA GLY A 43 -4.12 -9.36 5.05
C GLY A 43 -2.67 -9.85 5.12
N PRO A 44 -1.96 -9.82 3.98
CA PRO A 44 -0.60 -10.33 3.89
C PRO A 44 0.34 -9.62 4.86
N GLY A 45 1.22 -10.39 5.51
CA GLY A 45 2.17 -9.87 6.50
C GLY A 45 1.52 -9.37 7.80
N GLY A 46 0.27 -9.74 8.08
CA GLY A 46 -0.44 -9.36 9.31
C GLY A 46 -1.00 -7.93 9.31
N ARG A 47 -0.89 -7.21 8.20
CA ARG A 47 -1.50 -5.88 8.04
C ARG A 47 -3.01 -6.00 7.92
N THR A 48 -3.74 -5.10 8.54
CA THR A 48 -5.18 -4.92 8.31
C THR A 48 -5.41 -4.43 6.89
N VAL A 49 -6.36 -5.05 6.18
CA VAL A 49 -6.72 -4.67 4.80
C VAL A 49 -8.21 -4.49 4.63
N LEU A 50 -8.58 -3.62 3.70
CA LEU A 50 -9.93 -3.51 3.18
C LEU A 50 -10.09 -4.37 1.93
N PRO A 51 -10.87 -5.45 1.95
CA PRO A 51 -11.26 -6.16 0.74
C PRO A 51 -12.27 -5.32 -0.07
N ALA A 52 -12.03 -5.20 -1.37
CA ALA A 52 -12.94 -4.58 -2.31
C ALA A 52 -13.02 -5.42 -3.59
N PHE A 53 -14.14 -5.37 -4.29
CA PHE A 53 -14.41 -6.30 -5.39
C PHE A 53 -14.86 -5.57 -6.65
N THR A 54 -14.38 -6.04 -7.79
CA THR A 54 -14.75 -5.55 -9.12
C THR A 54 -16.01 -6.23 -9.64
N SER A 55 -16.39 -7.38 -9.06
CA SER A 55 -17.58 -8.14 -9.47
C SER A 55 -18.24 -8.89 -8.32
N VAL A 56 -19.54 -9.19 -8.47
CA VAL A 56 -20.28 -10.03 -7.52
C VAL A 56 -19.74 -11.46 -7.50
N ALA A 57 -19.20 -11.94 -8.62
CA ALA A 57 -18.58 -13.27 -8.69
C ALA A 57 -17.32 -13.36 -7.80
N ALA A 58 -16.43 -12.35 -7.86
CA ALA A 58 -15.26 -12.29 -6.98
C ALA A 58 -15.66 -12.16 -5.50
N LEU A 59 -16.65 -11.31 -5.20
CA LEU A 59 -17.18 -11.17 -3.83
C LEU A 59 -17.75 -12.50 -3.31
N GLY A 60 -18.58 -13.17 -4.12
CA GLY A 60 -19.22 -14.43 -3.73
C GLY A 60 -18.22 -15.58 -3.56
N ALA A 61 -17.15 -15.61 -4.38
CA ALA A 61 -16.06 -16.56 -4.21
C ALA A 61 -15.28 -16.32 -2.92
N TRP A 62 -15.09 -15.05 -2.52
CA TRP A 62 -14.44 -14.69 -1.26
C TRP A 62 -15.32 -14.98 -0.04
N ASN A 63 -16.60 -14.59 -0.07
CA ASN A 63 -17.57 -14.89 0.98
C ASN A 63 -19.00 -14.96 0.41
N PRO A 64 -19.58 -16.17 0.28
CA PRO A 64 -20.93 -16.35 -0.27
C PRO A 64 -22.05 -15.66 0.52
N SER A 65 -21.83 -15.35 1.80
CA SER A 65 -22.80 -14.68 2.67
C SER A 65 -22.69 -13.15 2.65
N ALA A 66 -21.66 -12.60 2.01
CA ALA A 66 -21.45 -11.16 1.93
C ALA A 66 -22.43 -10.52 0.95
N ARG A 67 -23.02 -9.39 1.36
CA ARG A 67 -23.88 -8.59 0.49
C ARG A 67 -23.06 -7.49 -0.20
N PRO A 68 -23.18 -7.33 -1.53
CA PRO A 68 -22.44 -6.30 -2.25
C PRO A 68 -23.00 -4.90 -1.98
N ILE A 69 -22.15 -3.97 -1.56
CA ILE A 69 -22.48 -2.54 -1.52
C ILE A 69 -21.60 -1.78 -2.51
N PRO A 70 -22.17 -1.16 -3.56
CA PRO A 70 -21.41 -0.35 -4.50
C PRO A 70 -21.02 1.00 -3.88
N VAL A 71 -19.72 1.24 -3.71
CA VAL A 71 -19.14 2.45 -3.15
C VAL A 71 -18.20 3.09 -4.17
N ALA A 72 -18.27 4.41 -4.32
CA ALA A 72 -17.30 5.14 -5.15
C ALA A 72 -15.88 4.97 -4.59
N ALA A 73 -14.91 4.62 -5.43
CA ALA A 73 -13.56 4.30 -4.97
C ALA A 73 -12.91 5.42 -4.12
N PRO A 74 -13.05 6.72 -4.43
CA PRO A 74 -12.51 7.79 -3.58
C PRO A 74 -13.13 7.80 -2.17
N ARG A 75 -14.45 7.56 -2.06
CA ARG A 75 -15.14 7.49 -0.77
C ARG A 75 -14.70 6.27 0.03
N MET A 76 -14.54 5.13 -0.63
CA MET A 76 -14.02 3.91 -0.02
C MET A 76 -12.59 4.11 0.50
N ALA A 77 -11.70 4.68 -0.31
CA ALA A 77 -10.33 4.95 0.07
C ALA A 77 -10.22 5.97 1.22
N LEU A 78 -11.06 7.01 1.20
CA LEU A 78 -11.13 7.99 2.29
C LEU A 78 -11.55 7.33 3.61
N ALA A 79 -12.57 6.46 3.57
CA ALA A 79 -13.00 5.71 4.74
C ALA A 79 -11.91 4.75 5.25
N ALA A 80 -11.23 4.04 4.34
CA ALA A 80 -10.08 3.18 4.69
C ALA A 80 -9.00 3.96 5.44
N VAL A 81 -8.61 5.12 4.90
CA VAL A 81 -7.62 6.03 5.51
C VAL A 81 -8.09 6.53 6.88
N ALA A 82 -9.35 6.94 7.02
CA ALA A 82 -9.90 7.43 8.28
C ALA A 82 -9.91 6.36 9.38
N GLU A 83 -10.05 5.08 9.02
CA GLU A 83 -9.98 3.94 9.92
C GLU A 83 -8.55 3.39 10.13
N GLY A 84 -7.53 4.07 9.59
CA GLY A 84 -6.13 3.63 9.69
C GLY A 84 -5.81 2.39 8.83
N THR A 85 -6.69 2.02 7.91
CA THR A 85 -6.49 0.93 6.95
C THR A 85 -5.91 1.48 5.67
N GLU A 86 -4.58 1.40 5.55
CA GLU A 86 -3.87 1.98 4.40
C GLU A 86 -3.55 0.97 3.29
N LEU A 87 -4.23 -0.18 3.30
CA LEU A 87 -4.04 -1.25 2.33
C LEU A 87 -5.42 -1.75 1.86
N ILE A 88 -5.67 -1.69 0.55
CA ILE A 88 -6.90 -2.20 -0.08
C ILE A 88 -6.52 -3.36 -0.98
N VAL A 89 -7.21 -4.49 -0.84
CA VAL A 89 -7.03 -5.65 -1.72
C VAL A 89 -8.25 -5.77 -2.63
N LEU A 90 -8.03 -5.59 -3.92
CA LEU A 90 -9.02 -5.82 -4.96
C LEU A 90 -9.10 -7.32 -5.24
N ASP A 91 -10.32 -7.86 -5.34
CA ASP A 91 -10.63 -9.25 -5.66
C ASP A 91 -9.71 -10.29 -4.97
N PRO A 92 -9.58 -10.27 -3.62
CA PRO A 92 -8.72 -11.17 -2.87
C PRO A 92 -8.99 -12.65 -3.18
N GLY A 93 -7.92 -13.42 -3.37
CA GLY A 93 -7.97 -14.86 -3.68
C GLY A 93 -8.33 -15.18 -5.14
N SER A 94 -8.52 -14.18 -5.99
CA SER A 94 -8.87 -14.37 -7.41
C SER A 94 -7.68 -14.18 -8.35
N ALA A 95 -7.88 -14.51 -9.63
CA ALA A 95 -6.89 -14.20 -10.67
C ALA A 95 -6.64 -12.68 -10.80
N THR A 96 -7.66 -11.85 -10.57
CA THR A 96 -7.62 -10.38 -10.68
C THR A 96 -7.16 -9.69 -9.39
N GLU A 97 -6.65 -10.44 -8.39
CA GLU A 97 -6.20 -9.86 -7.13
C GLU A 97 -5.21 -8.70 -7.35
N PHE A 98 -5.41 -7.58 -6.68
CA PHE A 98 -4.50 -6.44 -6.80
C PHE A 98 -4.44 -5.65 -5.51
N VAL A 99 -3.23 -5.41 -5.02
CA VAL A 99 -3.02 -4.73 -3.74
C VAL A 99 -2.67 -3.26 -3.96
N LEU A 100 -3.56 -2.39 -3.48
CA LEU A 100 -3.36 -0.95 -3.42
C LEU A 100 -2.72 -0.59 -2.09
N ARG A 101 -1.43 -0.24 -2.15
CA ARG A 101 -0.64 0.22 -0.99
C ARG A 101 -0.94 1.67 -0.61
N ARG A 102 -0.45 2.08 0.55
CA ARG A 102 -0.74 3.39 1.18
C ARG A 102 -0.69 4.58 0.21
N PRO A 103 0.39 4.81 -0.58
CA PRO A 103 0.44 5.94 -1.50
C PRO A 103 -0.68 5.94 -2.55
N ALA A 104 -1.03 4.77 -3.09
CA ALA A 104 -2.11 4.62 -4.07
C ALA A 104 -3.50 4.83 -3.43
N VAL A 105 -3.72 4.31 -2.22
CA VAL A 105 -4.97 4.53 -1.46
C VAL A 105 -5.17 6.02 -1.20
N TRP A 106 -4.14 6.71 -0.73
CA TRP A 106 -4.17 8.16 -0.51
C TRP A 106 -4.43 8.95 -1.79
N ALA A 107 -3.87 8.54 -2.92
CA ALA A 107 -4.11 9.18 -4.21
C ALA A 107 -5.55 8.99 -4.69
N ILE A 108 -6.12 7.79 -4.53
CA ILE A 108 -7.54 7.53 -4.83
C ILE A 108 -8.44 8.39 -3.92
N ALA A 109 -8.16 8.43 -2.61
CA ALA A 109 -8.94 9.23 -1.65
C ALA A 109 -8.94 10.73 -2.02
N ARG A 110 -7.80 11.25 -2.45
CA ARG A 110 -7.63 12.65 -2.89
C ARG A 110 -8.07 12.90 -4.34
N SER A 111 -8.48 11.86 -5.08
CA SER A 111 -8.73 11.90 -6.52
C SER A 111 -7.55 12.48 -7.33
N ALA A 112 -6.32 12.23 -6.88
CA ALA A 112 -5.09 12.76 -7.46
C ALA A 112 -4.38 11.68 -8.30
N PRO A 113 -3.66 12.05 -9.39
CA PRO A 113 -2.89 11.10 -10.19
C PRO A 113 -1.87 10.34 -9.33
N TRP A 114 -1.56 9.12 -9.73
CA TRP A 114 -0.61 8.28 -9.03
C TRP A 114 0.33 7.57 -9.99
N LEU A 115 1.61 7.59 -9.67
CA LEU A 115 2.65 6.82 -10.32
C LEU A 115 3.27 5.85 -9.31
N PRO A 116 3.65 4.63 -9.72
CA PRO A 116 4.54 3.80 -8.93
C PRO A 116 5.82 4.57 -8.59
N ALA A 117 6.33 4.42 -7.38
CA ALA A 117 7.51 5.17 -6.91
C ALA A 117 8.76 4.98 -7.79
N VAL A 118 8.88 3.84 -8.46
CA VAL A 118 9.99 3.53 -9.38
C VAL A 118 9.89 4.26 -10.72
N ASP A 119 8.69 4.73 -11.06
CA ASP A 119 8.38 5.50 -12.27
C ASP A 119 8.20 7.00 -11.96
N ASP A 120 8.26 7.41 -10.69
CA ASP A 120 8.13 8.80 -10.24
C ASP A 120 9.51 9.49 -10.26
N PRO A 121 9.75 10.46 -11.17
CA PRO A 121 11.06 11.10 -11.32
C PRO A 121 11.49 11.88 -10.08
N GLU A 122 10.56 12.42 -9.29
CA GLU A 122 10.91 13.14 -8.06
C GLU A 122 11.41 12.16 -6.98
N VAL A 123 10.81 10.97 -6.90
CA VAL A 123 11.26 9.91 -5.99
C VAL A 123 12.63 9.39 -6.41
N VAL A 124 12.85 9.12 -7.70
CA VAL A 124 14.16 8.70 -8.23
C VAL A 124 15.24 9.73 -7.89
N ALA A 125 14.99 11.01 -8.17
CA ALA A 125 15.92 12.09 -7.87
C ALA A 125 16.23 12.21 -6.36
N ALA A 126 15.23 12.01 -5.50
CA ALA A 126 15.44 12.01 -4.04
C ALA A 126 16.37 10.88 -3.59
N PHE A 127 16.24 9.68 -4.16
CA PHE A 127 17.15 8.57 -3.88
C PHE A 127 18.56 8.83 -4.44
N GLU A 128 18.69 9.36 -5.65
CA GLU A 128 19.99 9.71 -6.23
C GLU A 128 20.72 10.77 -5.41
N ALA A 129 20.03 11.85 -5.03
CA ALA A 129 20.57 12.89 -4.16
C ALA A 129 21.01 12.32 -2.81
N SER A 130 20.29 11.32 -2.28
CA SER A 130 20.60 10.71 -0.99
C SER A 130 21.92 9.93 -0.97
N VAL A 131 22.49 9.56 -2.12
CA VAL A 131 23.76 8.83 -2.21
C VAL A 131 24.90 9.66 -2.82
N ALA A 132 24.65 10.91 -3.20
CA ALA A 132 25.62 11.76 -3.90
C ALA A 132 26.94 11.96 -3.12
N ASP A 133 26.86 12.03 -1.79
CA ASP A 133 28.01 12.19 -0.90
C ASP A 133 28.55 10.86 -0.33
N GLU A 134 28.09 9.71 -0.83
CA GLU A 134 28.53 8.40 -0.38
C GLU A 134 29.56 7.81 -1.35
N PRO A 135 30.88 7.96 -1.12
CA PRO A 135 31.93 7.51 -2.05
C PRO A 135 31.94 5.99 -2.28
N ALA A 136 31.30 5.24 -1.38
CA ALA A 136 31.14 3.80 -1.46
C ALA A 136 30.11 3.38 -2.53
N VAL A 137 29.20 4.28 -2.93
CA VAL A 137 28.09 4.00 -3.86
C VAL A 137 28.46 4.48 -5.26
N ALA A 138 28.69 3.54 -6.17
CA ALA A 138 29.00 3.84 -7.57
C ALA A 138 27.74 4.11 -8.41
N ALA A 139 26.62 3.45 -8.09
CA ALA A 139 25.35 3.68 -8.75
C ALA A 139 24.17 3.27 -7.85
N LEU A 140 23.03 3.91 -8.08
CA LEU A 140 21.74 3.57 -7.49
C LEU A 140 20.71 3.38 -8.60
N ARG A 141 19.82 2.40 -8.44
CA ARG A 141 18.60 2.30 -9.23
C ARG A 141 17.45 1.76 -8.38
N LEU A 142 16.23 2.17 -8.71
CA LEU A 142 15.02 1.64 -8.11
C LEU A 142 14.44 0.54 -8.99
N VAL A 143 13.90 -0.52 -8.38
CA VAL A 143 13.09 -1.51 -9.09
C VAL A 143 11.85 -1.87 -8.28
N ALA A 144 10.78 -2.25 -8.99
CA ALA A 144 9.57 -2.76 -8.34
C ALA A 144 9.91 -4.07 -7.62
N GLY A 145 9.70 -4.10 -6.30
CA GLY A 145 9.90 -5.31 -5.50
C GLY A 145 8.71 -6.26 -5.54
N ASP A 146 7.55 -5.77 -6.00
CA ASP A 146 6.29 -6.49 -6.11
C ASP A 146 5.57 -6.08 -7.42
N PRO A 147 6.12 -6.42 -8.59
CA PRO A 147 5.58 -5.96 -9.89
C PRO A 147 4.19 -6.50 -10.19
N GLY A 148 3.79 -7.60 -9.52
CA GLY A 148 2.44 -8.17 -9.61
C GLY A 148 1.43 -7.54 -8.66
N TYR A 149 1.86 -6.64 -7.77
CA TYR A 149 1.03 -6.01 -6.73
C TYR A 149 0.26 -7.05 -5.90
N ARG A 150 0.95 -8.13 -5.48
CA ARG A 150 0.37 -9.24 -4.69
C ARG A 150 0.79 -9.21 -3.23
N MET A 151 1.49 -8.16 -2.80
CA MET A 151 2.05 -8.02 -1.46
C MET A 151 3.06 -9.12 -1.10
N LEU A 152 3.79 -9.64 -2.10
CA LEU A 152 4.80 -10.70 -1.92
C LEU A 152 6.22 -10.17 -1.70
N GLY A 153 6.42 -8.86 -1.89
CA GLY A 153 7.71 -8.20 -1.73
C GLY A 153 7.54 -6.77 -1.23
N HIS A 154 8.66 -6.05 -1.18
CA HIS A 154 8.65 -4.62 -0.95
C HIS A 154 8.04 -3.88 -2.14
N ASP A 155 7.50 -2.70 -1.89
CA ASP A 155 7.05 -1.79 -2.95
C ASP A 155 8.23 -1.43 -3.86
N VAL A 156 9.30 -0.92 -3.24
CA VAL A 156 10.54 -0.54 -3.93
C VAL A 156 11.72 -1.35 -3.40
N VAL A 157 12.58 -1.81 -4.30
CA VAL A 157 13.92 -2.32 -3.95
C VAL A 157 14.97 -1.35 -4.48
N VAL A 158 15.75 -0.78 -3.55
CA VAL A 158 16.90 0.07 -3.88
C VAL A 158 18.09 -0.83 -4.17
N VAL A 159 18.60 -0.76 -5.40
CA VAL A 159 19.79 -1.52 -5.81
C VAL A 159 20.99 -0.59 -5.77
N LEU A 160 21.94 -0.87 -4.88
CA LEU A 160 23.17 -0.12 -4.71
C LEU A 160 24.34 -0.90 -5.32
N ALA A 161 24.97 -0.33 -6.35
CA ALA A 161 26.26 -0.81 -6.83
C ALA A 161 27.38 -0.18 -6.00
N LEU A 162 28.19 -1.01 -5.36
CA LEU A 162 29.21 -0.57 -4.43
C LEU A 162 30.62 -0.79 -4.98
N VAL A 163 31.50 0.16 -4.69
CA VAL A 163 32.94 0.01 -4.99
C VAL A 163 33.54 -1.14 -4.17
N PRO A 164 34.56 -1.85 -4.69
CA PRO A 164 35.23 -2.91 -3.94
C PRO A 164 35.91 -2.41 -2.66
N GLY A 165 36.14 -3.32 -1.70
CA GLY A 165 36.98 -3.06 -0.53
C GLY A 165 36.25 -2.66 0.75
N LEU A 166 34.91 -2.61 0.73
CA LEU A 166 34.10 -2.46 1.95
C LEU A 166 34.12 -3.76 2.75
N ASP A 167 34.50 -3.67 4.03
CA ASP A 167 34.27 -4.75 4.97
C ASP A 167 32.80 -4.79 5.45
N GLN A 168 32.46 -5.81 6.23
CA GLN A 168 31.09 -6.00 6.73
C GLN A 168 30.63 -4.85 7.65
N ALA A 169 31.53 -4.26 8.44
CA ALA A 169 31.19 -3.19 9.36
C ALA A 169 30.88 -1.89 8.60
N ALA A 170 31.71 -1.54 7.61
CA ALA A 170 31.51 -0.40 6.73
C ALA A 170 30.23 -0.55 5.91
N LEU A 171 29.95 -1.75 5.41
CA LEU A 171 28.72 -2.04 4.66
C LEU A 171 27.45 -1.89 5.52
N GLY A 172 27.50 -2.41 6.76
CA GLY A 172 26.42 -2.24 7.73
C GLY A 172 26.18 -0.76 8.04
N ALA A 173 27.24 0.00 8.34
CA ALA A 173 27.15 1.42 8.65
C ALA A 173 26.60 2.26 7.49
N LEU A 174 27.01 1.96 6.25
CA LEU A 174 26.46 2.60 5.05
C LEU A 174 24.96 2.32 4.91
N THR A 175 24.57 1.04 5.00
CA THR A 175 23.17 0.62 4.80
C THR A 175 22.27 1.24 5.87
N SER A 176 22.65 1.21 7.14
CA SER A 176 21.86 1.81 8.24
C SER A 176 21.68 3.31 8.04
N ARG A 177 22.75 4.05 7.74
CA ARG A 177 22.67 5.50 7.52
C ARG A 177 21.78 5.87 6.33
N LEU A 178 21.85 5.10 5.23
CA LEU A 178 20.98 5.31 4.08
C LEU A 178 19.51 5.01 4.42
N GLN A 179 19.23 3.92 5.13
CA GLN A 179 17.88 3.59 5.57
C GLN A 179 17.29 4.67 6.49
N GLU A 180 18.06 5.17 7.45
CA GLU A 180 17.66 6.27 8.32
C GLU A 180 17.37 7.55 7.51
N ARG A 181 18.25 7.89 6.57
CA ARG A 181 18.10 9.05 5.67
C ARG A 181 16.82 8.94 4.84
N TRP A 182 16.53 7.78 4.27
CA TRP A 182 15.32 7.56 3.47
C TRP A 182 14.05 7.60 4.30
N ALA A 183 14.06 6.99 5.49
CA ALA A 183 12.92 7.03 6.41
C ALA A 183 12.60 8.46 6.88
N ALA A 184 13.62 9.31 7.04
CA ALA A 184 13.46 10.70 7.42
C ALA A 184 13.13 11.64 6.25
N HIS A 185 13.30 11.21 4.99
CA HIS A 185 13.06 12.05 3.82
C HIS A 185 11.55 12.15 3.52
N PRO A 186 10.91 13.34 3.61
CA PRO A 186 9.46 13.46 3.54
C PRO A 186 8.83 12.88 2.27
N LEU A 187 9.42 13.17 1.10
CA LEU A 187 8.92 12.64 -0.18
C LEU A 187 8.97 11.11 -0.26
N ILE A 188 10.11 10.49 0.13
CA ILE A 188 10.28 9.04 0.12
C ILE A 188 9.31 8.40 1.11
N ALA A 189 9.24 8.92 2.33
CA ALA A 189 8.32 8.44 3.35
C ALA A 189 6.86 8.58 2.93
N GLU A 190 6.46 9.64 2.22
CA GLU A 190 5.10 9.78 1.71
C GLU A 190 4.81 8.81 0.56
N ARG A 191 5.71 8.70 -0.43
CA ARG A 191 5.46 8.06 -1.73
C ARG A 191 5.87 6.59 -1.83
N VAL A 192 6.64 6.06 -0.87
CA VAL A 192 7.06 4.66 -0.84
C VAL A 192 6.43 3.94 0.35
N ASP A 193 5.69 2.85 0.10
CA ASP A 193 5.05 2.08 1.18
C ASP A 193 6.05 1.20 1.95
N SER A 194 7.00 0.60 1.24
CA SER A 194 8.03 -0.26 1.86
C SER A 194 9.28 -0.37 0.99
N LEU A 195 10.42 -0.55 1.65
CA LEU A 195 11.74 -0.57 1.02
C LEU A 195 12.48 -1.89 1.30
N GLY A 196 13.05 -2.47 0.25
CA GLY A 196 14.12 -3.46 0.33
C GLY A 196 15.44 -2.88 -0.18
N VAL A 197 16.57 -3.42 0.28
CA VAL A 197 17.90 -3.03 -0.21
C VAL A 197 18.58 -4.24 -0.82
N ARG A 198 19.14 -4.08 -2.01
CA ARG A 198 19.96 -5.10 -2.66
C ARG A 198 21.31 -4.52 -3.06
N LEU A 199 22.37 -5.18 -2.63
CA LEU A 199 23.73 -4.77 -2.87
C LEU A 199 24.31 -5.55 -4.05
N THR A 200 25.10 -4.88 -4.88
CA THR A 200 25.81 -5.49 -6.00
C THR A 200 27.21 -4.88 -6.12
N ALA A 201 28.16 -5.62 -6.69
CA ALA A 201 29.47 -5.06 -7.03
C ALA A 201 29.36 -4.24 -8.32
N VAL A 202 30.21 -3.24 -8.48
CA VAL A 202 30.40 -2.59 -9.79
C VAL A 202 30.87 -3.66 -10.79
N GLY A 203 30.14 -3.76 -11.90
CA GLY A 203 30.47 -4.64 -13.03
C GLY A 203 31.46 -3.99 -14.00
#